data_AF-A0A938S6F7-F1
#
_entry.id   AF-A0A938S6F7-F1
#
_cell.length_a   1.000
_cell.length_b   1.000
_cell.length_c   1.000
_cell.angle_alpha   90.00
_cell.angle_beta   90.00
_cell.angle_gamma   90.00
#
_symmetry.space_group_name_H-M   'P 1'
#
loop_
_entity.id
_entity.type
_entity.pdbx_description
1 polymer ?
#
loop_
_entity_poly.entity_id
_entity_poly.type
_entity_poly.pdbx_seq_one_letter_code
_entity_poly.pdbx_strand_id
1 'polypeptide(L)'
;MKFESTVKLFEVLVIDVLFSLLLSLTGEILADLGLPLRILTFSVTIFPLAVLFVQALAFILQRTGKAVLHWGFWFVAGLCLVSVTVYPLSFVGERFYNRGEQIALELGRKPTPVRLSTPAPTIVFPLSTMPAPTVRPFPSSTPDRGLTPTLTPTATPRPRATETPQGKVLPAPSRCAIEAAGIFRDVWQQEGLGCPSGQAQTTWAAWQPFERGAMLWREDHKVIAVFYAEGQWQAFADLWQEGQPASDSSLSPPTGLVQPVRGFGKVWRERQGVRARLGWAKQAEQGLCITLQEGQGGDIMIRYEIGDRNCSAPQGYSPPGMRLGLALRGSGAWRAYW
;
A
#
# COMPACT_ATOMS: atom_id res chain seq x y z
N MET A 1 17.88 -67.06 -16.86
CA MET A 1 18.72 -65.86 -16.60
C MET A 1 18.42 -64.63 -17.47
N LYS A 2 17.44 -64.63 -18.41
CA LYS A 2 17.06 -63.40 -19.16
C LYS A 2 15.74 -62.75 -18.74
N PHE A 3 14.90 -63.44 -17.94
CA PHE A 3 13.57 -62.94 -17.54
C PHE A 3 13.60 -62.11 -16.24
N GLU A 4 14.55 -62.39 -15.36
CA GLU A 4 14.67 -61.75 -14.04
C GLU A 4 15.24 -60.31 -14.12
N SER A 5 16.07 -60.03 -15.11
CA SER A 5 16.65 -58.69 -15.32
C SER A 5 15.65 -57.69 -15.92
N THR A 6 14.67 -58.18 -16.69
CA THR A 6 13.66 -57.32 -17.33
C THR A 6 12.60 -56.85 -16.34
N VAL A 7 12.24 -57.69 -15.37
CA VAL A 7 11.31 -57.32 -14.28
C VAL A 7 11.93 -56.27 -13.35
N LYS A 8 13.22 -56.40 -13.02
CA LYS A 8 13.94 -55.41 -12.21
C LYS A 8 14.11 -54.06 -12.92
N LEU A 9 14.32 -54.07 -14.25
CA LEU A 9 14.38 -52.82 -15.02
C LEU A 9 13.00 -52.13 -15.06
N PHE A 10 11.92 -52.91 -15.16
CA PHE A 10 10.56 -52.39 -15.22
C PHE A 10 10.11 -51.79 -13.88
N GLU A 11 10.44 -52.42 -12.76
CA GLU A 11 10.16 -51.86 -11.41
C GLU A 11 10.91 -50.55 -11.17
N VAL A 12 12.18 -50.46 -11.59
CA VAL A 12 12.98 -49.22 -11.45
C VAL A 12 12.39 -48.10 -12.29
N LEU A 13 11.98 -48.38 -13.53
CA LEU A 13 11.39 -47.38 -14.41
C LEU A 13 10.03 -46.88 -13.90
N VAL A 14 9.21 -47.77 -13.34
CA VAL A 14 7.90 -47.41 -12.75
C VAL A 14 8.09 -46.55 -11.49
N ILE A 15 9.09 -46.85 -10.67
CA ILE A 15 9.43 -46.05 -9.49
C ILE A 15 9.92 -44.65 -9.90
N ASP A 16 10.78 -44.54 -10.93
CA ASP A 16 11.27 -43.24 -11.42
C ASP A 16 10.17 -42.37 -12.03
N VAL A 17 9.22 -42.98 -12.76
CA VAL A 17 8.06 -42.27 -13.33
C VAL A 17 7.09 -41.81 -12.24
N LEU A 18 6.78 -42.67 -11.26
CA LEU A 18 5.94 -42.31 -10.11
C LEU A 18 6.61 -41.24 -9.25
N PHE A 19 7.94 -41.29 -9.07
CA PHE A 19 8.72 -40.29 -8.36
C PHE A 19 8.71 -38.93 -9.07
N SER A 20 8.84 -38.93 -10.40
CA SER A 20 8.77 -37.71 -11.22
C SER A 20 7.38 -37.08 -11.18
N LEU A 21 6.32 -37.90 -11.20
CA LEU A 21 4.94 -37.43 -11.02
C LEU A 21 4.70 -36.87 -9.61
N LEU A 22 5.24 -37.50 -8.56
CA LEU A 22 5.09 -37.04 -7.19
C LEU A 22 5.84 -35.71 -6.94
N LEU A 23 7.03 -35.55 -7.52
CA LEU A 23 7.78 -34.29 -7.50
C LEU A 23 7.04 -33.18 -8.26
N SER A 24 6.40 -33.50 -9.39
CA SER A 24 5.61 -32.54 -10.15
C SER A 24 4.34 -32.12 -9.40
N LEU A 25 3.60 -33.07 -8.81
CA LEU A 25 2.40 -32.78 -8.01
C LEU A 25 2.72 -31.99 -6.74
N THR A 26 3.81 -32.32 -6.05
CA THR A 26 4.21 -31.58 -4.84
C THR A 26 4.70 -30.16 -5.18
N GLY A 27 5.34 -29.96 -6.34
CA GLY A 27 5.72 -28.64 -6.84
C GLY A 27 4.53 -27.73 -7.12
N GLU A 28 3.48 -28.25 -7.76
CA GLU A 28 2.25 -27.49 -8.05
C GLU A 28 1.44 -27.20 -6.77
N ILE A 29 1.31 -28.17 -5.86
CA ILE A 29 0.56 -28.00 -4.59
C ILE A 29 1.28 -27.02 -3.64
N LEU A 30 2.62 -27.03 -3.60
CA LEU A 30 3.38 -26.12 -2.74
C LEU A 30 3.43 -24.68 -3.28
N ALA A 31 3.32 -24.50 -4.60
CA ALA A 31 3.20 -23.18 -5.21
C ALA A 31 1.85 -22.50 -4.91
N ASP A 32 0.76 -23.27 -4.84
CA ASP A 32 -0.58 -22.77 -4.50
C ASP A 32 -0.76 -22.42 -3.01
N LEU A 33 0.06 -22.96 -2.11
CA LEU A 33 -0.06 -22.78 -0.65
C LEU A 33 0.77 -21.62 -0.07
N GLY A 34 1.55 -20.89 -0.88
CA GLY A 34 2.21 -19.65 -0.46
C GLY A 34 3.22 -19.76 0.70
N LEU A 35 3.81 -20.94 0.91
CA LEU A 35 4.78 -21.18 1.99
C LEU A 35 6.14 -20.50 1.70
N PRO A 36 6.85 -19.96 2.71
CA PRO A 36 8.06 -19.17 2.51
C PRO A 36 9.26 -20.00 1.98
N LEU A 37 10.07 -19.39 1.10
CA LEU A 37 11.19 -19.99 0.35
C LEU A 37 12.21 -20.84 1.16
N ARG A 38 12.31 -20.63 2.48
CA ARG A 38 13.22 -21.40 3.35
C ARG A 38 12.81 -22.87 3.51
N ILE A 39 11.52 -23.17 3.37
CA ILE A 39 11.01 -24.55 3.38
C ILE A 39 11.34 -25.26 2.06
N LEU A 40 11.32 -24.54 0.94
CA LEU A 40 11.72 -25.07 -0.38
C LEU A 40 13.19 -25.50 -0.41
N THR A 41 14.11 -24.69 0.15
CA THR A 41 15.54 -25.04 0.17
C THR A 41 15.86 -26.27 1.01
N PHE A 42 15.09 -26.51 2.08
CA PHE A 42 15.23 -27.68 2.95
C PHE A 42 14.73 -28.96 2.26
N SER A 43 13.63 -28.86 1.49
CA SER A 43 13.07 -29.98 0.72
C SER A 43 13.92 -30.38 -0.49
N VAL A 44 14.62 -29.42 -1.13
CA VAL A 44 15.39 -29.70 -2.36
C VAL A 44 16.77 -30.31 -2.08
N THR A 45 17.33 -30.14 -0.87
CA THR A 45 18.69 -30.62 -0.54
C THR A 45 18.70 -31.86 0.35
N ILE A 46 17.81 -31.95 1.34
CA ILE A 46 17.82 -33.05 2.32
C ILE A 46 17.13 -34.30 1.76
N PHE A 47 16.10 -34.12 0.94
CA PHE A 47 15.37 -35.23 0.33
C PHE A 47 16.23 -36.07 -0.63
N PRO A 48 17.01 -35.49 -1.57
CA PRO A 48 17.91 -36.31 -2.41
C PRO A 48 19.04 -36.98 -1.60
N LEU A 49 19.54 -36.34 -0.54
CA LEU A 49 20.54 -36.96 0.33
C LEU A 49 19.95 -38.14 1.14
N ALA A 50 18.71 -38.02 1.62
CA ALA A 50 18.01 -39.11 2.29
C ALA A 50 17.71 -40.28 1.33
N VAL A 51 17.36 -39.99 0.09
CA VAL A 51 17.14 -41.02 -0.95
C VAL A 51 18.45 -41.72 -1.32
N LEU A 52 19.55 -40.98 -1.51
CA LEU A 52 20.87 -41.56 -1.75
C LEU A 52 21.34 -42.42 -0.56
N PHE A 53 21.04 -41.99 0.67
CA PHE A 53 21.32 -42.77 1.87
C PHE A 53 20.53 -44.09 1.90
N VAL A 54 19.25 -44.06 1.53
CA VAL A 54 18.40 -45.26 1.43
C VAL A 54 18.86 -46.20 0.32
N GLN A 55 19.25 -45.67 -0.85
CA GLN A 55 19.81 -46.47 -1.94
C GLN A 55 21.14 -47.12 -1.56
N ALA A 56 22.02 -46.38 -0.86
CA ALA A 56 23.28 -46.92 -0.34
C ALA A 56 23.04 -48.01 0.72
N LEU A 57 22.07 -47.81 1.62
CA LEU A 57 21.69 -48.81 2.62
C LEU A 57 21.11 -50.07 1.97
N ALA A 58 20.23 -49.91 0.97
CA ALA A 58 19.64 -51.01 0.22
C ALA A 58 20.72 -51.82 -0.54
N PHE A 59 21.72 -51.15 -1.11
CA PHE A 59 22.86 -51.79 -1.78
C PHE A 59 23.74 -52.58 -0.80
N ILE A 60 24.03 -52.02 0.37
CA ILE A 60 24.80 -52.69 1.44
C ILE A 60 24.01 -53.90 1.99
N LEU A 61 22.70 -53.78 2.14
CA LEU A 61 21.82 -54.84 2.63
C LEU A 61 21.64 -55.98 1.61
N GLN A 62 21.58 -55.67 0.30
CA GLN A 62 21.59 -56.68 -0.76
C GLN A 62 22.89 -57.49 -0.79
N ARG A 63 24.02 -56.88 -0.42
CA ARG A 63 25.33 -57.55 -0.37
C ARG A 63 25.54 -58.44 0.86
N THR A 64 24.85 -58.16 1.97
CA THR A 64 25.05 -58.83 3.27
C THR A 64 24.06 -59.96 3.55
N GLY A 65 23.05 -60.15 2.70
CA GLY A 65 22.25 -61.37 2.61
C GLY A 65 21.45 -61.74 3.87
N LYS A 66 21.15 -60.79 4.76
CA LYS A 66 20.38 -61.05 5.98
C LYS A 66 19.07 -60.25 5.99
N ALA A 67 18.00 -60.94 6.37
CA ALA A 67 16.64 -60.44 6.46
C ALA A 67 16.51 -59.35 7.54
N VAL A 68 16.75 -58.10 7.16
CA VAL A 68 16.51 -56.91 7.99
C VAL A 68 15.36 -56.07 7.41
N LEU A 69 14.44 -56.72 6.65
CA LEU A 69 13.36 -56.01 5.96
C LEU A 69 12.32 -55.38 6.91
N HIS A 70 12.12 -55.94 8.11
CA HIS A 70 11.09 -55.43 9.02
C HIS A 70 11.56 -54.17 9.78
N TRP A 71 12.81 -54.13 10.25
CA TRP A 71 13.28 -53.04 11.11
C TRP A 71 13.54 -51.72 10.36
N GLY A 72 13.96 -51.77 9.09
CA GLY A 72 14.20 -50.58 8.27
C GLY A 72 12.93 -49.80 7.96
N PHE A 73 11.83 -50.49 7.65
CA PHE A 73 10.54 -49.86 7.35
C PHE A 73 9.97 -49.13 8.56
N TRP A 74 10.02 -49.75 9.75
CA TRP A 74 9.57 -49.12 11.00
C TRP A 74 10.47 -47.97 11.46
N PHE A 75 11.77 -48.00 11.16
CA PHE A 75 12.68 -46.89 11.45
C PHE A 75 12.38 -45.65 10.59
N VAL A 76 12.10 -45.85 9.30
CA VAL A 76 11.73 -44.76 8.36
C VAL A 76 10.33 -44.22 8.67
N ALA A 77 9.36 -45.09 8.99
CA ALA A 77 8.04 -44.67 9.44
C ALA A 77 8.10 -43.88 10.76
N GLY A 78 8.97 -44.30 11.69
CA GLY A 78 9.23 -43.58 12.94
C GLY A 78 9.84 -42.20 12.72
N LEU A 79 10.83 -42.06 11.82
CA LEU A 79 11.42 -40.76 11.49
C LEU A 79 10.44 -39.81 10.79
N CYS A 80 9.56 -40.33 9.92
CA CYS A 80 8.47 -39.54 9.33
C CYS A 80 7.46 -39.07 10.37
N LEU A 81 7.07 -39.93 11.32
CA LEU A 81 6.15 -39.56 12.40
C LEU A 81 6.75 -38.50 13.32
N VAL A 82 8.02 -38.62 13.70
CA VAL A 82 8.74 -37.61 14.51
C VAL A 82 8.82 -36.27 13.78
N SER A 83 9.00 -36.27 12.45
CA SER A 83 8.99 -35.03 11.66
C SER A 83 7.61 -34.36 11.61
N VAL A 84 6.53 -35.15 11.54
CA VAL A 84 5.13 -34.64 11.49
C VAL A 84 4.62 -34.21 12.86
N THR A 85 5.07 -34.82 13.97
CA THR A 85 4.58 -34.50 15.32
C THR A 85 5.45 -33.51 16.10
N VAL A 86 6.77 -33.47 15.88
CA VAL A 86 7.67 -32.61 16.68
C VAL A 86 7.75 -31.17 16.13
N TYR A 87 7.58 -30.95 14.82
CA TYR A 87 7.63 -29.60 14.25
C TYR A 87 6.45 -28.67 14.58
N PRO A 88 5.18 -29.13 14.71
CA PRO A 88 4.11 -28.23 15.17
C PRO A 88 4.29 -27.81 16.64
N LEU A 89 5.01 -28.57 17.46
CA LEU A 89 5.31 -28.23 18.86
C LEU A 89 6.41 -27.16 18.99
N SER A 90 7.44 -27.20 18.15
CA SER A 90 8.49 -26.17 18.10
C SER A 90 7.97 -24.81 17.60
N PHE A 91 7.03 -24.82 16.64
CA PHE A 91 6.42 -23.59 16.11
C PHE A 91 5.44 -22.93 17.09
N VAL A 92 4.76 -23.73 17.91
CA VAL A 92 3.94 -23.23 19.03
C VAL A 92 4.84 -22.69 20.15
N GLY A 93 5.96 -23.37 20.46
CA GLY A 93 6.94 -22.93 21.46
C GLY A 93 7.57 -21.55 21.16
N GLU A 94 7.99 -21.29 19.91
CA GLU A 94 8.57 -19.99 19.54
C GLU A 94 7.55 -18.83 19.59
N ARG A 95 6.26 -19.07 19.31
CA ARG A 95 5.21 -18.07 19.48
C ARG A 95 4.95 -17.72 20.95
N PHE A 96 5.10 -18.67 21.86
CA PHE A 96 4.96 -18.44 23.30
C PHE A 96 6.22 -17.79 23.90
N TYR A 97 7.42 -18.18 23.46
CA TYR A 97 8.68 -17.58 23.91
C TYR A 97 8.79 -16.10 23.54
N ASN A 98 8.49 -15.73 22.28
CA ASN A 98 8.49 -14.32 21.85
C ASN A 98 7.41 -13.46 22.54
N ARG A 99 6.30 -14.07 22.96
CA ARG A 99 5.24 -13.36 23.72
C ARG A 99 5.61 -13.20 25.21
N GLY A 100 6.36 -14.14 25.78
CA GLY A 100 6.87 -14.06 27.15
C GLY A 100 7.96 -12.99 27.32
N GLU A 101 8.86 -12.85 26.34
CA GLU A 101 9.95 -11.86 26.40
C GLU A 101 9.43 -10.41 26.31
N GLN A 102 8.37 -10.17 25.52
CA GLN A 102 7.68 -8.87 25.46
C GLN A 102 7.01 -8.51 26.80
N ILE A 103 6.42 -9.48 27.50
CA ILE A 103 5.77 -9.27 28.81
C ILE A 103 6.82 -9.06 29.92
N ALA A 104 7.95 -9.76 29.87
CA ALA A 104 9.05 -9.58 30.82
C ALA A 104 9.76 -8.22 30.67
N LEU A 105 9.87 -7.70 29.43
CA LEU A 105 10.40 -6.36 29.14
C LEU A 105 9.44 -5.24 29.60
N GLU A 106 8.12 -5.46 29.56
CA GLU A 106 7.14 -4.52 30.12
C GLU A 106 7.11 -4.53 31.65
N LEU A 107 7.18 -5.70 32.28
CA LEU A 107 7.17 -5.83 33.75
C LEU A 107 8.51 -5.44 34.41
N GLY A 108 9.62 -5.44 33.66
CA GLY A 108 10.94 -5.04 34.14
C GLY A 108 11.22 -3.53 34.09
N ARG A 109 10.37 -2.75 33.41
CA ARG A 109 10.54 -1.29 33.32
C ARG A 109 9.96 -0.62 34.57
N LYS A 110 10.85 -0.34 35.54
CA LYS A 110 10.53 0.49 36.71
C LYS A 110 9.90 1.82 36.23
N PRO A 111 8.73 2.24 36.75
CA PRO A 111 8.11 3.49 36.33
C PRO A 111 9.06 4.65 36.63
N THR A 112 9.47 5.36 35.58
CA THR A 112 10.22 6.61 35.74
C THR A 112 9.32 7.59 36.47
N PRO A 113 9.77 8.24 37.58
CA PRO A 113 8.95 9.19 38.29
C PRO A 113 8.59 10.35 37.35
N VAL A 114 7.30 10.47 37.05
CA VAL A 114 6.73 11.57 36.29
C VAL A 114 6.99 12.85 37.08
N ARG A 115 7.79 13.75 36.52
CA ARG A 115 7.89 15.13 37.02
C ARG A 115 6.51 15.75 36.87
N LEU A 116 5.86 16.08 38.00
CA LEU A 116 4.66 16.89 38.00
C LEU A 116 4.99 18.24 37.36
N SER A 117 4.56 18.43 36.11
CA SER A 117 4.55 19.73 35.46
C SER A 117 3.46 20.59 36.11
N THR A 118 3.90 21.68 36.72
CA THR A 118 3.09 22.79 37.22
C THR A 118 2.02 23.20 36.20
N PRO A 119 0.76 23.48 36.60
CA PRO A 119 -0.26 23.92 35.67
C PRO A 119 0.13 25.24 35.01
N ALA A 120 0.08 25.27 33.67
CA ALA A 120 0.28 26.48 32.87
C ALA A 120 -0.85 27.50 33.15
N PRO A 121 -0.56 28.81 33.13
CA PRO A 121 -1.56 29.83 33.43
C PRO A 121 -2.70 29.81 32.40
N THR A 122 -3.93 29.84 32.89
CA THR A 122 -5.16 29.99 32.09
C THR A 122 -5.13 31.33 31.37
N ILE A 123 -4.97 31.30 30.04
CA ILE A 123 -5.15 32.48 29.20
C ILE A 123 -6.65 32.71 29.05
N VAL A 124 -7.14 33.78 29.67
CA VAL A 124 -8.51 34.28 29.48
C VAL A 124 -8.50 35.14 28.22
N PHE A 125 -9.15 34.69 27.16
CA PHE A 125 -9.35 35.50 25.94
C PHE A 125 -10.49 36.50 26.16
N PRO A 126 -10.30 37.81 25.96
CA PRO A 126 -11.40 38.76 25.94
C PRO A 126 -12.27 38.55 24.70
N LEU A 127 -13.59 38.64 24.90
CA LEU A 127 -14.61 38.54 23.85
C LEU A 127 -14.39 39.67 22.82
N SER A 128 -14.01 39.31 21.59
CA SER A 128 -13.76 40.27 20.52
C SER A 128 -15.09 40.69 19.88
N THR A 129 -15.46 41.95 20.07
CA THR A 129 -16.59 42.60 19.43
C THR A 129 -16.28 42.80 17.94
N MET A 130 -17.06 42.19 17.05
CA MET A 130 -16.99 42.41 15.60
C MET A 130 -17.20 43.90 15.27
N PRO A 131 -16.33 44.54 14.46
CA PRO A 131 -16.65 45.85 13.90
C PRO A 131 -17.63 45.72 12.72
N ALA A 132 -18.59 46.63 12.67
CA ALA A 132 -19.62 46.75 11.64
C ALA A 132 -19.02 47.01 10.24
N PRO A 133 -19.70 46.61 9.14
CA PRO A 133 -19.19 46.80 7.79
C PRO A 133 -19.25 48.27 7.35
N THR A 134 -18.09 48.85 7.02
CA THR A 134 -17.98 50.17 6.40
C THR A 134 -18.33 50.09 4.92
N VAL A 135 -19.43 50.74 4.54
CA VAL A 135 -19.85 50.93 3.13
C VAL A 135 -18.89 51.92 2.46
N ARG A 136 -18.27 51.51 1.34
CA ARG A 136 -17.47 52.38 0.46
C ARG A 136 -18.40 53.14 -0.51
N PRO A 137 -18.30 54.48 -0.64
CA PRO A 137 -19.01 55.18 -1.70
C PRO A 137 -18.32 55.01 -3.06
N PHE A 138 -19.18 54.92 -4.08
CA PHE A 138 -18.92 54.76 -5.51
C PHE A 138 -18.10 55.93 -6.09
N PRO A 139 -17.19 55.71 -7.06
CA PRO A 139 -16.56 56.82 -7.79
C PRO A 139 -17.54 57.43 -8.81
N SER A 140 -17.73 58.74 -8.71
CA SER A 140 -18.48 59.57 -9.66
C SER A 140 -17.62 59.90 -10.86
N SER A 141 -18.11 59.64 -12.08
CA SER A 141 -17.51 60.09 -13.33
C SER A 141 -18.00 61.50 -13.66
N THR A 142 -17.08 62.41 -13.98
CA THR A 142 -17.38 63.73 -14.52
C THR A 142 -16.76 63.83 -15.92
N PRO A 143 -17.48 64.29 -16.95
CA PRO A 143 -16.91 64.55 -18.27
C PRO A 143 -16.37 65.98 -18.29
N ASP A 144 -15.14 66.18 -18.75
CA ASP A 144 -14.64 67.51 -19.09
C ASP A 144 -14.38 67.62 -20.59
N ARG A 145 -14.92 68.69 -21.17
CA ARG A 145 -14.94 68.99 -22.60
C ARG A 145 -14.24 70.33 -22.80
N GLY A 146 -13.22 70.29 -23.65
CA GLY A 146 -12.86 71.41 -24.54
C GLY A 146 -11.61 72.16 -24.14
N LEU A 147 -10.59 72.15 -24.99
CA LEU A 147 -10.37 73.19 -26.02
C LEU A 147 -9.22 72.74 -26.96
N THR A 148 -9.30 73.15 -28.22
CA THR A 148 -8.34 72.98 -29.35
C THR A 148 -8.09 74.40 -29.90
N PRO A 149 -7.15 74.70 -30.84
CA PRO A 149 -5.86 74.12 -31.23
C PRO A 149 -4.70 75.15 -31.15
N THR A 150 -3.44 74.70 -31.26
CA THR A 150 -2.33 75.56 -31.73
C THR A 150 -1.55 74.82 -32.81
N LEU A 151 -1.53 75.38 -34.02
CA LEU A 151 -0.76 74.92 -35.18
C LEU A 151 0.66 75.52 -35.12
N THR A 152 1.70 74.67 -35.20
CA THR A 152 3.08 75.08 -35.51
C THR A 152 3.76 73.98 -36.34
N PRO A 153 4.53 74.31 -37.39
CA PRO A 153 4.73 73.43 -38.53
C PRO A 153 5.85 72.39 -38.40
N THR A 154 5.59 71.29 -39.10
CA THR A 154 6.43 70.23 -39.67
C THR A 154 7.93 70.49 -39.77
N ALA A 155 8.70 69.61 -39.12
CA ALA A 155 10.02 69.18 -39.58
C ALA A 155 9.93 67.68 -39.88
N THR A 156 10.11 67.31 -41.15
CA THR A 156 10.05 65.94 -41.66
C THR A 156 11.28 65.13 -41.20
N PRO A 157 11.15 64.10 -40.35
CA PRO A 157 12.22 63.14 -40.13
C PRO A 157 12.18 62.07 -41.23
N ARG A 158 13.35 61.86 -41.83
CA ARG A 158 13.71 60.78 -42.76
C ARG A 158 13.19 59.41 -42.26
N PRO A 159 12.60 58.55 -43.11
CA PRO A 159 12.09 57.25 -42.68
C PRO A 159 13.23 56.38 -42.14
N ARG A 160 13.16 56.08 -40.84
CA ARG A 160 13.91 55.00 -40.20
C ARG A 160 13.15 53.71 -40.50
N ALA A 161 13.87 52.67 -40.91
CA ALA A 161 13.29 51.35 -41.16
C ALA A 161 12.41 50.93 -39.98
N THR A 162 11.13 50.68 -40.27
CA THR A 162 10.20 50.11 -39.31
C THR A 162 10.60 48.65 -39.15
N GLU A 163 11.23 48.30 -38.04
CA GLU A 163 11.27 46.91 -37.60
C GLU A 163 9.82 46.48 -37.38
N THR A 164 9.35 45.57 -38.22
CA THR A 164 8.09 44.88 -38.01
C THR A 164 8.08 44.33 -36.59
N PRO A 165 7.11 44.70 -35.73
CA PRO A 165 6.95 44.02 -34.45
C PRO A 165 6.75 42.55 -34.79
N GLN A 166 7.73 41.71 -34.46
CA GLN A 166 7.55 40.28 -34.48
C GLN A 166 6.34 40.02 -33.60
N GLY A 167 5.21 39.70 -34.27
CA GLY A 167 3.99 39.33 -33.59
C GLY A 167 4.37 38.31 -32.55
N LYS A 168 4.08 38.65 -31.29
CA LYS A 168 4.16 37.72 -30.17
C LYS A 168 3.44 36.47 -30.65
N VAL A 169 4.20 35.44 -31.04
CA VAL A 169 3.66 34.13 -31.39
C VAL A 169 2.86 33.76 -30.17
N LEU A 170 1.53 33.78 -30.30
CA LEU A 170 0.66 33.29 -29.26
C LEU A 170 1.13 31.84 -29.06
N PRO A 171 1.61 31.45 -27.86
CA PRO A 171 2.06 30.08 -27.68
C PRO A 171 0.91 29.19 -28.09
N ALA A 172 1.21 28.20 -28.95
CA ALA A 172 0.30 27.10 -29.23
C ALA A 172 -0.31 26.62 -27.90
N PRO A 173 -1.59 26.15 -27.88
CA PRO A 173 -2.23 25.73 -26.63
C PRO A 173 -1.26 24.82 -25.90
N SER A 174 -0.75 25.31 -24.78
CA SER A 174 0.45 24.76 -24.18
C SER A 174 0.12 23.34 -23.76
N ARG A 175 0.78 22.37 -24.39
CA ARG A 175 0.98 21.06 -23.78
C ARG A 175 1.41 21.33 -22.34
N CYS A 176 0.84 20.59 -21.39
CA CYS A 176 1.13 20.79 -19.98
C CYS A 176 2.65 20.92 -19.76
N ALA A 177 3.07 21.87 -18.93
CA ALA A 177 4.50 22.09 -18.66
C ALA A 177 5.16 20.83 -18.09
N ILE A 178 4.38 20.03 -17.34
CA ILE A 178 4.73 18.69 -16.89
C ILE A 178 3.79 17.72 -17.58
N GLU A 179 4.34 16.67 -18.18
CA GLU A 179 3.53 15.62 -18.79
C GLU A 179 2.95 14.67 -17.73
N ALA A 180 1.78 14.09 -18.05
CA ALA A 180 1.28 12.96 -17.28
C ALA A 180 2.28 11.82 -17.43
N ALA A 181 2.70 11.25 -16.31
CA ALA A 181 3.58 10.08 -16.29
C ALA A 181 2.93 8.96 -17.10
N GLY A 182 3.73 8.10 -17.74
CA GLY A 182 3.22 7.09 -18.67
C GLY A 182 2.11 6.22 -18.08
N ILE A 183 2.25 5.82 -16.81
CA ILE A 183 1.26 5.01 -16.07
C ILE A 183 -0.08 5.72 -15.83
N PHE A 184 -0.12 7.05 -15.97
CA PHE A 184 -1.31 7.88 -15.75
C PHE A 184 -1.85 8.52 -17.03
N ARG A 185 -1.18 8.35 -18.16
CA ARG A 185 -1.50 9.07 -19.40
C ARG A 185 -2.91 8.80 -19.89
N ASP A 186 -3.34 7.54 -19.84
CA ASP A 186 -4.67 7.14 -20.32
C ASP A 186 -5.78 7.67 -19.40
N VAL A 187 -5.64 7.47 -18.08
CA VAL A 187 -6.64 7.97 -17.11
C VAL A 187 -6.71 9.49 -17.11
N TRP A 188 -5.58 10.18 -17.24
CA TRP A 188 -5.52 11.64 -17.34
C TRP A 188 -6.39 12.18 -18.48
N GLN A 189 -6.30 11.54 -19.66
CA GLN A 189 -7.10 11.90 -20.84
C GLN A 189 -8.56 11.51 -20.70
N GLN A 190 -8.84 10.28 -20.25
CA GLN A 190 -10.21 9.74 -20.14
C GLN A 190 -11.05 10.50 -19.10
N GLU A 191 -10.45 10.83 -17.95
CA GLU A 191 -11.11 11.54 -16.86
C GLU A 191 -11.07 13.06 -17.06
N GLY A 192 -10.39 13.56 -18.10
CA GLY A 192 -10.30 14.99 -18.42
C GLY A 192 -9.74 15.81 -17.25
N LEU A 193 -8.69 15.30 -16.60
CA LEU A 193 -8.07 15.93 -15.44
C LEU A 193 -7.19 17.13 -15.84
N GLY A 194 -6.97 18.04 -14.91
CA GLY A 194 -6.09 19.20 -15.10
C GLY A 194 -4.66 18.81 -15.43
N CYS A 195 -3.88 19.77 -15.95
CA CYS A 195 -2.46 19.53 -16.23
C CYS A 195 -1.71 19.10 -14.95
N PRO A 196 -0.81 18.11 -15.02
CA PRO A 196 0.02 17.75 -13.88
C PRO A 196 0.77 18.95 -13.29
N SER A 197 0.78 19.03 -11.95
CA SER A 197 1.48 20.08 -11.19
C SER A 197 2.84 19.62 -10.68
N GLY A 198 3.13 18.33 -10.75
CA GLY A 198 4.38 17.73 -10.30
C GLY A 198 4.71 16.43 -11.04
N GLN A 199 5.94 15.96 -10.84
CA GLN A 199 6.33 14.61 -11.27
C GLN A 199 5.54 13.56 -10.48
N ALA A 200 5.36 12.38 -11.06
CA ALA A 200 4.83 11.25 -10.31
C ALA A 200 5.80 10.88 -9.16
N GLN A 201 5.25 10.57 -8.00
CA GLN A 201 6.00 10.24 -6.79
C GLN A 201 5.47 8.96 -6.18
N THR A 202 6.37 8.16 -5.62
CA THR A 202 6.01 6.96 -4.89
C THR A 202 6.15 7.21 -3.39
N THR A 203 5.10 6.89 -2.64
CA THR A 203 5.04 7.11 -1.19
C THR A 203 4.44 5.90 -0.47
N TRP A 204 4.75 5.78 0.82
CA TRP A 204 4.11 4.79 1.66
C TRP A 204 2.67 5.21 1.95
N ALA A 205 1.77 4.23 1.96
CA ALA A 205 0.35 4.45 2.16
C ALA A 205 -0.27 3.31 2.95
N ALA A 206 -1.48 3.53 3.42
CA ALA A 206 -2.35 2.50 3.95
C ALA A 206 -3.69 2.55 3.23
N TRP A 207 -4.28 1.39 2.95
CA TRP A 207 -5.59 1.25 2.34
C TRP A 207 -6.51 0.43 3.24
N GLN A 208 -7.74 0.88 3.44
CA GLN A 208 -8.74 0.11 4.15
C GLN A 208 -10.10 0.22 3.45
N PRO A 209 -10.69 -0.89 2.98
CA PRO A 209 -12.02 -0.87 2.39
C PRO A 209 -13.11 -0.95 3.48
N PHE A 210 -14.21 -0.26 3.20
CA PHE A 210 -15.40 -0.18 4.04
C PHE A 210 -16.61 -0.74 3.30
N GLU A 211 -17.74 -0.89 4.00
CA GLU A 211 -19.00 -1.37 3.40
C GLU A 211 -19.41 -0.52 2.19
N ARG A 212 -19.27 0.81 2.29
CA ARG A 212 -19.71 1.78 1.28
C ARG A 212 -18.61 2.77 0.90
N GLY A 213 -17.39 2.27 0.73
CA GLY A 213 -16.27 3.09 0.32
C GLY A 213 -14.92 2.54 0.74
N ALA A 214 -13.95 3.43 0.86
CA ALA A 214 -12.60 3.13 1.31
C ALA A 214 -11.94 4.34 1.95
N MET A 215 -10.84 4.10 2.67
CA MET A 215 -9.90 5.15 3.05
C MET A 215 -8.50 4.81 2.52
N LEU A 216 -7.76 5.85 2.12
CA LEU A 216 -6.35 5.80 1.79
C LEU A 216 -5.63 6.85 2.64
N TRP A 217 -4.59 6.44 3.36
CA TRP A 217 -3.67 7.35 4.01
C TRP A 217 -2.36 7.40 3.23
N ARG A 218 -1.75 8.58 3.13
CA ARG A 218 -0.43 8.78 2.51
C ARG A 218 0.57 9.39 3.49
N GLU A 219 1.78 8.84 3.50
CA GLU A 219 2.87 9.16 4.43
C GLU A 219 3.40 10.59 4.26
N ASP A 220 3.61 11.00 3.01
CA ASP A 220 4.25 12.26 2.62
C ASP A 220 3.50 13.50 3.12
N HIS A 221 2.17 13.50 3.07
CA HIS A 221 1.34 14.61 3.53
C HIS A 221 0.62 14.31 4.86
N LYS A 222 0.69 13.08 5.38
CA LYS A 222 -0.06 12.63 6.58
C LYS A 222 -1.56 12.92 6.47
N VAL A 223 -2.12 12.63 5.30
CA VAL A 223 -3.53 12.88 4.96
C VAL A 223 -4.25 11.55 4.75
N ILE A 224 -5.47 11.47 5.26
CA ILE A 224 -6.45 10.42 5.04
C ILE A 224 -7.47 10.92 4.01
N ALA A 225 -7.46 10.35 2.82
CA ALA A 225 -8.53 10.48 1.84
C ALA A 225 -9.62 9.45 2.13
N VAL A 226 -10.87 9.92 2.18
CA VAL A 226 -12.08 9.13 2.35
C VAL A 226 -12.82 9.09 1.02
N PHE A 227 -13.07 7.90 0.50
CA PHE A 227 -13.75 7.64 -0.76
C PHE A 227 -15.11 7.04 -0.48
N TYR A 228 -16.19 7.77 -0.76
CA TYR A 228 -17.54 7.29 -0.57
C TYR A 228 -18.09 6.63 -1.85
N ALA A 229 -18.90 5.58 -1.72
CA ALA A 229 -19.44 4.82 -2.85
C ALA A 229 -20.28 5.65 -3.83
N GLU A 230 -20.86 6.77 -3.37
CA GLU A 230 -21.55 7.76 -4.20
C GLU A 230 -20.61 8.62 -5.09
N GLY A 231 -19.32 8.32 -5.14
CA GLY A 231 -18.35 8.98 -6.02
C GLY A 231 -17.86 10.33 -5.50
N GLN A 232 -18.04 10.61 -4.22
CA GLN A 232 -17.49 11.79 -3.54
C GLN A 232 -16.30 11.41 -2.67
N TRP A 233 -15.31 12.29 -2.56
CA TRP A 233 -14.17 12.11 -1.68
C TRP A 233 -13.88 13.36 -0.86
N GLN A 234 -13.24 13.15 0.29
CA GLN A 234 -12.79 14.21 1.19
C GLN A 234 -11.45 13.84 1.80
N ALA A 235 -10.62 14.83 2.12
CA ALA A 235 -9.37 14.62 2.83
C ALA A 235 -9.44 15.16 4.26
N PHE A 236 -8.82 14.45 5.18
CA PHE A 236 -8.62 14.86 6.57
C PHE A 236 -7.16 14.69 6.95
N ALA A 237 -6.61 15.61 7.73
CA ALA A 237 -5.31 15.39 8.37
C ALA A 237 -5.39 14.20 9.34
N ASP A 238 -4.34 13.37 9.34
CA ASP A 238 -4.18 12.33 10.35
C ASP A 238 -3.72 12.96 11.67
N LEU A 239 -4.64 13.02 12.63
CA LEU A 239 -4.40 13.61 13.96
C LEU A 239 -4.23 12.54 15.04
N TRP A 240 -4.17 11.26 14.66
CA TRP A 240 -3.91 10.20 15.62
C TRP A 240 -2.41 10.22 16.00
N GLN A 241 -2.13 10.02 17.28
CA GLN A 241 -0.77 10.00 17.81
C GLN A 241 -0.56 8.74 18.64
N GLU A 242 0.69 8.28 18.70
CA GLU A 242 1.06 7.12 19.50
C GLU A 242 0.66 7.32 20.97
N GLY A 243 0.12 6.26 21.59
CA GLY A 243 -0.45 6.32 22.94
C GLY A 243 -1.91 6.78 23.02
N GLN A 244 -2.51 7.32 21.95
CA GLN A 244 -3.97 7.49 21.90
C GLN A 244 -4.67 6.13 21.72
N PRO A 245 -5.92 5.96 22.20
CA PRO A 245 -6.70 4.76 21.93
C PRO A 245 -6.78 4.47 20.43
N ALA A 246 -6.34 3.28 20.01
CA ALA A 246 -6.41 2.87 18.61
C ALA A 246 -7.86 2.66 18.17
N SER A 247 -8.69 2.10 19.06
CA SER A 247 -10.10 1.78 18.86
C SER A 247 -10.95 2.32 20.02
N ASP A 248 -12.26 2.17 19.90
CA ASP A 248 -13.23 2.46 20.96
C ASP A 248 -13.94 1.17 21.33
N SER A 249 -13.70 0.68 22.56
CA SER A 249 -14.19 -0.60 23.06
C SER A 249 -15.71 -0.65 23.28
N SER A 250 -16.39 0.51 23.30
CA SER A 250 -17.86 0.57 23.36
C SER A 250 -18.52 0.21 22.02
N LEU A 251 -17.74 0.19 20.94
CA LEU A 251 -18.22 -0.08 19.59
C LEU A 251 -17.80 -1.49 19.16
N SER A 252 -18.77 -2.40 19.05
CA SER A 252 -18.54 -3.75 18.55
C SER A 252 -18.94 -3.87 17.07
N PRO A 253 -18.04 -4.30 16.17
CA PRO A 253 -18.40 -4.52 14.77
C PRO A 253 -19.33 -5.75 14.62
N PRO A 254 -20.25 -5.74 13.65
CA PRO A 254 -21.00 -6.93 13.26
C PRO A 254 -20.09 -8.06 12.77
N THR A 255 -20.63 -9.29 12.73
CA THR A 255 -19.90 -10.47 12.24
C THR A 255 -19.31 -10.24 10.84
N GLY A 256 -18.02 -10.55 10.69
CA GLY A 256 -17.30 -10.41 9.42
C GLY A 256 -16.81 -9.00 9.10
N LEU A 257 -17.03 -8.03 9.98
CA LEU A 257 -16.54 -6.66 9.85
C LEU A 257 -15.58 -6.33 11.00
N VAL A 258 -14.82 -5.26 10.84
CA VAL A 258 -13.87 -4.78 11.85
C VAL A 258 -14.05 -3.29 12.13
N GLN A 259 -13.70 -2.90 13.35
CA GLN A 259 -13.59 -1.48 13.69
C GLN A 259 -12.29 -0.93 13.08
N PRO A 260 -12.32 0.17 12.30
CA PRO A 260 -11.10 0.84 11.88
C PRO A 260 -10.32 1.36 13.09
N VAL A 261 -8.99 1.28 13.01
CA VAL A 261 -8.09 1.63 14.12
C VAL A 261 -7.22 2.85 13.76
N ARG A 262 -6.56 3.43 14.77
CA ARG A 262 -5.59 4.53 14.63
C ARG A 262 -6.16 5.71 13.81
N GLY A 263 -5.42 6.23 12.82
CA GLY A 263 -5.81 7.37 11.99
C GLY A 263 -7.17 7.17 11.31
N PHE A 264 -7.37 6.04 10.63
CA PHE A 264 -8.66 5.71 10.01
C PHE A 264 -9.78 5.62 11.05
N GLY A 265 -9.52 4.97 12.17
CA GLY A 265 -10.46 4.85 13.28
C GLY A 265 -10.88 6.20 13.85
N LYS A 266 -9.92 7.12 14.01
CA LYS A 266 -10.16 8.47 14.52
C LYS A 266 -11.02 9.28 13.55
N VAL A 267 -10.67 9.30 12.26
CA VAL A 267 -11.48 9.98 11.23
C VAL A 267 -12.88 9.39 11.18
N TRP A 268 -13.01 8.07 11.22
CA TRP A 268 -14.29 7.38 11.19
C TRP A 268 -15.18 7.71 12.40
N ARG A 269 -14.63 7.77 13.63
CA ARG A 269 -15.41 8.09 14.84
C ARG A 269 -15.73 9.57 15.00
N GLU A 270 -14.78 10.45 14.68
CA GLU A 270 -14.84 11.86 15.09
C GLU A 270 -15.30 12.82 13.98
N ARG A 271 -15.16 12.45 12.70
CA ARG A 271 -15.60 13.32 11.60
C ARG A 271 -17.08 13.09 11.30
N GLN A 272 -17.84 14.18 11.37
CA GLN A 272 -19.28 14.17 11.14
C GLN A 272 -19.61 13.53 9.78
N GLY A 273 -20.54 12.57 9.79
CA GLY A 273 -21.06 11.92 8.58
C GLY A 273 -20.17 10.83 7.98
N VAL A 274 -18.87 10.75 8.32
CA VAL A 274 -17.95 9.75 7.74
C VAL A 274 -18.42 8.33 8.04
N ARG A 275 -18.63 7.99 9.32
CA ARG A 275 -19.07 6.65 9.74
C ARG A 275 -20.41 6.24 9.14
N ALA A 276 -21.38 7.16 9.10
CA ALA A 276 -22.70 6.87 8.56
C ALA A 276 -22.63 6.54 7.06
N ARG A 277 -21.83 7.29 6.31
CA ARG A 277 -21.68 7.10 4.86
C ARG A 277 -20.88 5.84 4.53
N LEU A 278 -19.75 5.60 5.20
CA LEU A 278 -18.88 4.45 4.92
C LEU A 278 -19.39 3.11 5.47
N GLY A 279 -20.02 3.11 6.65
CA GLY A 279 -20.25 1.88 7.41
C GLY A 279 -18.98 1.36 8.09
N TRP A 280 -18.95 0.08 8.45
CA TRP A 280 -17.79 -0.55 9.09
C TRP A 280 -16.68 -0.90 8.08
N ALA A 281 -15.46 -1.13 8.58
CA ALA A 281 -14.38 -1.63 7.74
C ALA A 281 -14.59 -3.12 7.46
N LYS A 282 -14.30 -3.55 6.23
CA LYS A 282 -14.45 -4.96 5.82
C LYS A 282 -13.26 -5.82 6.23
N GLN A 283 -12.10 -5.19 6.42
CA GLN A 283 -10.86 -5.84 6.80
C GLN A 283 -9.90 -4.84 7.46
N ALA A 284 -8.81 -5.34 8.03
CA ALA A 284 -7.75 -4.51 8.59
C ALA A 284 -7.10 -3.63 7.50
N GLU A 285 -6.54 -2.50 7.93
CA GLU A 285 -5.72 -1.65 7.07
C GLU A 285 -4.53 -2.42 6.49
N GLN A 286 -4.23 -2.16 5.22
CA GLN A 286 -3.12 -2.77 4.50
C GLN A 286 -2.14 -1.68 4.11
N GLY A 287 -0.89 -1.85 4.50
CA GLY A 287 0.18 -0.98 4.04
C GLY A 287 0.58 -1.30 2.60
N LEU A 288 0.80 -0.28 1.77
CA LEU A 288 1.20 -0.43 0.37
C LEU A 288 2.04 0.77 -0.09
N CYS A 289 2.90 0.58 -1.10
CA CYS A 289 3.52 1.70 -1.82
C CYS A 289 2.58 2.12 -2.95
N ILE A 290 2.19 3.39 -3.01
CA ILE A 290 1.43 3.93 -4.14
C ILE A 290 2.30 4.88 -4.93
N THR A 291 2.10 4.92 -6.24
CA THR A 291 2.54 6.04 -7.08
C THR A 291 1.36 6.99 -7.23
N LEU A 292 1.63 8.28 -7.14
CA LEU A 292 0.63 9.33 -7.36
C LEU A 292 1.20 10.44 -8.22
N GLN A 293 0.34 11.15 -8.93
CA GLN A 293 0.68 12.40 -9.60
C GLN A 293 -0.40 13.43 -9.35
N GLU A 294 0.00 14.57 -8.82
CA GLU A 294 -0.88 15.70 -8.56
C GLU A 294 -1.05 16.54 -9.83
N GLY A 295 -2.24 17.11 -9.97
CA GLY A 295 -2.66 17.96 -11.07
C GLY A 295 -3.17 19.31 -10.59
N GLN A 296 -3.31 20.22 -11.54
CA GLN A 296 -3.97 21.51 -11.34
C GLN A 296 -5.40 21.32 -10.84
N GLY A 297 -5.88 22.32 -10.10
CA GLY A 297 -7.23 22.27 -9.54
C GLY A 297 -7.42 21.31 -8.37
N GLY A 298 -6.35 20.64 -7.90
CA GLY A 298 -6.42 19.66 -6.82
C GLY A 298 -6.72 18.23 -7.29
N ASP A 299 -6.56 17.97 -8.58
CA ASP A 299 -6.72 16.64 -9.16
C ASP A 299 -5.56 15.73 -8.73
N ILE A 300 -5.82 14.44 -8.55
CA ILE A 300 -4.81 13.45 -8.16
C ILE A 300 -5.08 12.14 -8.87
N MET A 301 -4.06 11.55 -9.48
CA MET A 301 -4.10 10.17 -9.97
C MET A 301 -3.25 9.31 -9.05
N ILE A 302 -3.76 8.13 -8.69
CA ILE A 302 -3.11 7.21 -7.75
C ILE A 302 -3.15 5.81 -8.36
N ARG A 303 -2.01 5.11 -8.33
CA ARG A 303 -1.89 3.71 -8.73
C ARG A 303 -1.09 2.91 -7.72
N TYR A 304 -1.51 1.69 -7.48
CA TYR A 304 -0.72 0.65 -6.82
C TYR A 304 -0.16 -0.29 -7.89
N GLU A 305 1.16 -0.48 -7.90
CA GLU A 305 1.83 -1.47 -8.74
C GLU A 305 2.47 -2.55 -7.87
N ILE A 306 2.16 -3.82 -8.17
CA ILE A 306 2.72 -4.96 -7.45
C ILE A 306 4.23 -4.99 -7.69
N GLY A 307 5.01 -5.00 -6.62
CA GLY A 307 6.47 -5.13 -6.69
C GLY A 307 7.22 -3.80 -6.60
N ASP A 308 6.54 -2.67 -6.51
CA ASP A 308 7.16 -1.39 -6.18
C ASP A 308 7.64 -1.40 -4.72
N ARG A 309 8.89 -1.77 -4.52
CA ARG A 309 9.61 -1.69 -3.23
C ARG A 309 10.26 -0.32 -3.01
N ASN A 310 9.97 0.65 -3.87
CA ASN A 310 10.68 1.93 -3.94
C ASN A 310 10.26 2.94 -2.86
N CYS A 311 9.26 2.65 -2.04
CA CYS A 311 9.03 3.43 -0.83
C CYS A 311 9.67 2.72 0.37
N SER A 312 10.22 3.50 1.31
CA SER A 312 10.82 3.03 2.59
C SER A 312 9.75 2.43 3.51
N ALA A 313 9.02 1.44 3.04
CA ALA A 313 8.00 0.75 3.80
C ALA A 313 8.68 -0.12 4.87
N PRO A 314 8.31 0.00 6.15
CA PRO A 314 8.70 -0.98 7.15
C PRO A 314 8.03 -2.31 6.79
N GLN A 315 8.76 -3.18 6.07
CA GLN A 315 8.33 -4.52 5.64
C GLN A 315 6.88 -4.56 5.10
N GLY A 316 6.57 -3.63 4.20
CA GLY A 316 5.22 -3.46 3.66
C GLY A 316 4.71 -4.70 2.93
N TYR A 317 3.67 -5.31 3.48
CA TYR A 317 2.92 -6.40 2.86
C TYR A 317 2.20 -5.86 1.61
N SER A 318 2.74 -6.15 0.43
CA SER A 318 2.02 -5.97 -0.84
C SER A 318 0.93 -7.04 -0.95
N PRO A 319 -0.37 -6.72 -0.85
CA PRO A 319 -1.42 -7.74 -0.91
C PRO A 319 -1.45 -8.34 -2.31
N PRO A 320 -1.25 -9.67 -2.47
CA PRO A 320 -1.32 -10.30 -3.78
C PRO A 320 -2.69 -10.07 -4.41
N GLY A 321 -2.73 -9.63 -5.66
CA GLY A 321 -3.98 -9.44 -6.41
C GLY A 321 -4.76 -8.15 -6.13
N MET A 322 -4.29 -7.27 -5.23
CA MET A 322 -4.89 -5.94 -5.09
C MET A 322 -4.59 -5.12 -6.34
N ARG A 323 -5.64 -4.57 -6.95
CA ARG A 323 -5.55 -3.54 -8.00
C ARG A 323 -6.16 -2.27 -7.46
N LEU A 324 -5.37 -1.20 -7.44
CA LEU A 324 -5.82 0.12 -7.03
C LEU A 324 -5.41 1.13 -8.09
N GLY A 325 -6.39 1.73 -8.76
CA GLY A 325 -6.24 2.89 -9.62
C GLY A 325 -7.34 3.88 -9.25
N LEU A 326 -7.00 5.10 -8.83
CA LEU A 326 -7.95 6.12 -8.42
C LEU A 326 -7.68 7.44 -9.14
N ALA A 327 -8.72 8.04 -9.72
CA ALA A 327 -8.70 9.40 -10.23
C ALA A 327 -9.57 10.28 -9.34
N LEU A 328 -8.97 11.30 -8.75
CA LEU A 328 -9.60 12.25 -7.85
C LEU A 328 -9.64 13.60 -8.56
N ARG A 329 -10.81 14.25 -8.53
CA ARG A 329 -10.96 15.64 -8.92
C ARG A 329 -10.92 16.54 -7.71
N GLY A 330 -10.25 17.68 -7.78
CA GLY A 330 -10.23 18.64 -6.68
C GLY A 330 -11.60 19.24 -6.36
N SER A 331 -12.58 19.09 -7.26
CA SER A 331 -13.99 19.41 -7.00
C SER A 331 -14.70 18.44 -6.04
N GLY A 332 -14.05 17.34 -5.66
CA GLY A 332 -14.57 16.34 -4.71
C GLY A 332 -15.13 15.07 -5.35
N ALA A 333 -15.11 14.93 -6.67
CA ALA A 333 -15.49 13.68 -7.34
C ALA A 333 -14.31 12.70 -7.42
N TRP A 334 -14.57 11.39 -7.35
CA TRP A 334 -13.54 10.37 -7.59
C TRP A 334 -14.09 9.17 -8.36
N ARG A 335 -13.20 8.44 -9.03
CA ARG A 335 -13.48 7.16 -9.68
C ARG A 335 -12.32 6.19 -9.50
N ALA A 336 -12.64 4.90 -9.49
CA ALA A 336 -11.64 3.85 -9.67
C ALA A 336 -11.44 3.55 -11.16
N TYR A 337 -10.22 3.20 -11.56
CA TYR A 337 -9.86 2.81 -12.93
C TYR A 337 -8.96 1.57 -12.92
N TRP A 338 -8.94 0.82 -14.02
CA TRP A 338 -8.07 -0.35 -14.22
C TRP A 338 -7.75 -0.60 -15.68
#